data_AF-A0A511KG04-F1
#
_entry.id   AF-A0A511KG04-F1
#
_cell.length_a   1.000
_cell.length_b   1.000
_cell.length_c   1.000
_cell.angle_alpha   90.00
_cell.angle_beta   90.00
_cell.angle_gamma   90.00
#
_symmetry.space_group_name_H-M   'P 1'
#
loop_
_entity.id
_entity.type
_entity.pdbx_description
1 polymer ?
#
loop_
_entity_poly.entity_id
_entity_poly.type
_entity_poly.pdbx_seq_one_letter_code
_entity_poly.pdbx_strand_id
1 'polypeptide(L)'
;MNASLEQPQELRALEHRVDALRVLLDQLQDLSDRLHGLLEARKRGNGRMQVPVDIGMGFCAEGVVENTDRIIVAAGLDDLFFDLPVEQAQDFVRKRVVIVEKTLQGLEGLITRLKEDHAKLVKTLKSAFGGQTGQISTVS
;
A
#
# COMPACT_ATOMS: atom_id res chain seq x y z
N MET A 1 19.10 -27.93 9.50
CA MET A 1 18.15 -26.83 9.72
C MET A 1 16.89 -27.15 8.92
N ASN A 2 15.73 -27.23 9.57
CA ASN A 2 14.48 -27.67 8.91
C ASN A 2 13.83 -26.46 8.21
N ALA A 3 14.02 -26.33 6.90
CA ALA A 3 13.38 -25.32 6.06
C ALA A 3 11.84 -25.27 6.21
N SER A 4 11.23 -26.37 6.67
CA SER A 4 9.79 -26.49 6.96
C SER A 4 9.30 -25.70 8.18
N LEU A 5 10.20 -25.15 8.99
CA LEU A 5 9.88 -24.33 10.17
C LEU A 5 10.01 -22.82 9.91
N GLU A 6 10.55 -22.42 8.76
CA GLU A 6 10.65 -21.02 8.37
C GLU A 6 9.35 -20.52 7.73
N GLN A 7 9.08 -19.23 7.89
CA GLN A 7 7.91 -18.60 7.29
C GLN A 7 7.98 -18.72 5.75
N PRO A 8 6.89 -19.16 5.09
CA PRO A 8 6.85 -19.29 3.64
C PRO A 8 7.22 -17.97 2.94
N GLN A 9 8.02 -18.05 1.88
CA GLN A 9 8.42 -16.86 1.11
C GLN A 9 7.20 -16.11 0.55
N GLU A 10 6.16 -16.84 0.15
CA GLU A 10 4.89 -16.30 -0.32
C GLU A 10 4.18 -15.45 0.74
N LEU A 11 4.22 -15.88 2.01
CA LEU A 11 3.63 -15.14 3.11
C LEU A 11 4.38 -13.83 3.36
N ARG A 12 5.72 -13.86 3.32
CA ARG A 12 6.56 -12.65 3.42
C ARG A 12 6.31 -11.68 2.26
N ALA A 13 6.19 -12.19 1.03
CA ALA A 13 5.87 -11.37 -0.13
C ALA A 13 4.48 -10.71 -0.02
N LEU A 14 3.48 -11.44 0.50
CA LEU A 14 2.15 -10.89 0.77
C LEU A 14 2.17 -9.80 1.85
N GLU A 15 2.93 -10.00 2.93
CA GLU A 15 3.10 -8.99 3.99
C GLU A 15 3.74 -7.71 3.43
N HIS A 16 4.83 -7.83 2.67
CA HIS A 16 5.45 -6.68 1.99
C HIS A 16 4.49 -5.95 1.06
N ARG A 17 3.63 -6.68 0.34
CA ARG A 17 2.62 -6.08 -0.54
C ARG A 17 1.55 -5.33 0.24
N VAL A 18 1.15 -5.83 1.42
CA VAL A 18 0.22 -5.11 2.30
C VAL A 18 0.85 -3.82 2.82
N ASP A 19 2.11 -3.86 3.25
CA ASP A 19 2.81 -2.66 3.72
C ASP A 19 2.94 -1.61 2.61
N ALA A 20 3.26 -2.02 1.39
CA ALA A 20 3.27 -1.12 0.23
C ALA A 20 1.89 -0.51 -0.06
N LEU A 21 0.81 -1.29 0.07
CA LEU A 21 -0.56 -0.79 -0.09
C LEU A 21 -0.98 0.18 1.03
N ARG A 22 -0.48 -0.01 2.26
CA ARG A 22 -0.70 0.95 3.36
C ARG A 22 -0.07 2.30 3.06
N VAL A 23 1.20 2.30 2.63
CA VAL A 23 1.88 3.54 2.22
C VAL A 23 1.14 4.23 1.09
N LEU A 24 0.68 3.48 0.08
CA LEU A 24 -0.12 4.04 -1.00
C LEU A 24 -1.46 4.61 -0.51
N LEU A 25 -2.11 3.96 0.45
CA LEU A 25 -3.35 4.44 1.03
C LEU A 25 -3.15 5.79 1.74
N ASP A 26 -2.11 5.91 2.56
CA ASP A 26 -1.75 7.16 3.25
C ASP A 26 -1.49 8.29 2.26
N GLN A 27 -0.76 8.01 1.17
CA GLN A 27 -0.51 8.97 0.09
C GLN A 27 -1.80 9.41 -0.62
N LEU A 28 -2.74 8.49 -0.86
CA LEU A 28 -4.02 8.81 -1.49
C LEU A 28 -4.93 9.62 -0.56
N GLN A 29 -4.89 9.36 0.75
CA GLN A 29 -5.62 10.14 1.76
C GLN A 29 -5.08 11.56 1.86
N ASP A 30 -3.75 11.73 1.97
CA ASP A 30 -3.11 13.05 1.95
C ASP A 30 -3.44 13.82 0.65
N LEU A 31 -3.40 13.16 -0.51
CA LEU A 31 -3.80 13.77 -1.77
C LEU A 31 -5.28 14.19 -1.76
N SER A 32 -6.18 13.36 -1.24
CA SER A 32 -7.60 13.67 -1.12
C SER A 32 -7.84 14.92 -0.27
N ASP A 33 -7.13 15.04 0.86
CA ASP A 33 -7.24 16.18 1.77
C ASP A 33 -6.70 17.47 1.14
N ARG A 34 -5.57 17.39 0.42
CA ARG A 34 -5.02 18.52 -0.33
C ARG A 34 -5.96 18.98 -1.45
N LEU A 35 -6.55 18.05 -2.19
CA LEU A 35 -7.55 18.36 -3.23
C LEU A 35 -8.80 19.00 -2.63
N HIS A 36 -9.24 18.55 -1.46
CA HIS A 36 -10.34 19.16 -0.75
C HIS A 36 -10.00 20.60 -0.32
N GLY A 37 -8.83 20.81 0.28
CA GLY A 37 -8.36 22.14 0.67
C GLY A 37 -8.27 23.11 -0.51
N LEU A 38 -7.79 22.61 -1.66
CA LEU A 38 -7.73 23.39 -2.89
C LEU A 38 -9.13 23.76 -3.42
N LEU A 39 -10.07 22.82 -3.41
CA LEU A 39 -11.47 23.08 -3.80
C LEU A 39 -12.11 24.15 -2.92
N GLU A 40 -11.91 24.07 -1.60
CA GLU A 40 -12.43 25.07 -0.67
C GLU A 40 -11.78 26.44 -0.87
N ALA A 41 -10.47 26.48 -1.15
CA ALA A 41 -9.78 27.73 -1.49
C ALA A 41 -10.35 28.34 -2.79
N ARG A 42 -10.58 27.54 -3.83
CA ARG A 42 -11.17 28.00 -5.10
C ARG A 42 -12.59 28.54 -4.91
N LYS A 43 -13.43 27.88 -4.10
CA LYS A 43 -14.78 28.38 -3.77
C LYS A 43 -14.77 29.76 -3.11
N ARG A 44 -13.69 30.11 -2.42
CA ARG A 44 -13.49 31.43 -1.78
C ARG A 44 -12.86 32.47 -2.72
N GLY A 45 -12.67 32.14 -4.00
CA GLY A 45 -12.04 33.01 -4.99
C GLY A 45 -10.51 32.90 -5.08
N ASN A 46 -9.90 32.01 -4.29
CA ASN A 46 -8.45 31.80 -4.29
C ASN A 46 -8.06 30.73 -5.33
N GLY A 47 -8.18 31.10 -6.61
CA GLY A 47 -7.80 30.23 -7.74
C GLY A 47 -6.29 30.16 -8.00
N ARG A 48 -5.52 31.11 -7.45
CA ARG A 48 -4.06 31.18 -7.54
C ARG A 48 -3.43 30.62 -6.28
N MET A 49 -2.36 29.85 -6.41
CA MET A 49 -1.66 29.27 -5.27
C MET A 49 -0.16 29.54 -5.38
N GLN A 50 0.42 30.10 -4.32
CA GLN A 50 1.87 30.15 -4.14
C GLN A 50 2.31 28.88 -3.45
N VAL A 51 3.16 28.10 -4.11
CA VAL A 51 3.60 26.80 -3.59
C VAL A 51 5.08 26.64 -3.90
N PRO A 52 5.90 26.23 -2.91
CA PRO A 52 7.20 25.68 -3.22
C PRO A 52 7.01 24.35 -3.96
N VAL A 53 7.56 24.27 -5.17
CA VAL A 53 7.58 23.04 -5.97
C VAL A 53 8.96 22.41 -5.81
N ASP A 54 9.00 21.17 -5.31
CA ASP A 54 10.22 20.38 -5.28
C ASP A 54 10.64 20.03 -6.71
N ILE A 55 11.86 20.39 -7.08
CA ILE A 55 12.46 20.12 -8.39
C ILE A 55 13.54 19.02 -8.32
N GLY A 56 13.70 18.39 -7.15
CA GLY A 56 14.64 17.31 -6.88
C GLY A 56 15.96 17.77 -6.25
N MET A 57 16.73 16.80 -5.75
CA MET A 57 18.04 17.01 -5.11
C MET A 57 18.05 17.99 -3.92
N GLY A 58 16.90 18.17 -3.26
CA GLY A 58 16.75 19.08 -2.11
C GLY A 58 16.52 20.55 -2.50
N PHE A 59 16.23 20.84 -3.77
CA PHE A 59 15.90 22.18 -4.23
C PHE A 59 14.39 22.37 -4.38
N CYS A 60 13.91 23.52 -3.91
CA CYS A 60 12.54 23.96 -4.12
C CYS A 60 12.54 25.24 -4.95
N ALA A 61 11.69 25.30 -5.96
CA ALA A 61 11.39 26.53 -6.69
C ALA A 61 10.12 27.17 -6.12
N GLU A 62 10.17 28.44 -5.78
CA GLU A 62 8.95 29.20 -5.46
C GLU A 62 8.18 29.47 -6.75
N GLY A 63 6.99 28.90 -6.85
CA GLY A 63 6.12 29.02 -8.03
C GLY A 63 4.76 29.59 -7.67
N VAL A 64 4.20 30.37 -8.59
CA VAL A 64 2.77 30.74 -8.57
C VAL A 64 2.05 29.87 -9.59
N VAL A 65 1.13 29.04 -9.13
CA VAL A 65 0.18 28.35 -10.00
C VAL A 65 -0.97 29.31 -10.26
N GLU A 66 -1.07 29.81 -11.49
CA GLU A 66 -2.07 30.83 -11.85
C GLU A 66 -3.50 30.28 -11.96
N ASN A 67 -3.63 29.02 -12.36
CA ASN A 67 -4.90 28.35 -12.51
C ASN A 67 -4.79 26.94 -11.91
N THR A 68 -5.67 26.66 -10.95
CA THR A 68 -5.73 25.39 -10.20
C THR A 68 -7.00 24.58 -10.52
N ASP A 69 -7.64 24.88 -11.65
CA ASP A 69 -8.90 24.30 -12.07
C ASP A 69 -8.74 22.84 -12.50
N ARG A 70 -7.55 22.48 -12.93
CA ARG A 70 -7.21 21.16 -13.48
C ARG A 70 -5.93 20.63 -12.83
N ILE A 71 -5.88 19.31 -12.65
CA ILE A 71 -4.78 18.62 -11.98
C ILE A 71 -4.46 17.35 -12.75
N ILE A 72 -3.17 17.06 -12.81
CA ILE A 72 -2.63 15.82 -13.34
C ILE A 72 -2.60 14.79 -12.21
N VAL A 73 -3.30 13.67 -12.39
CA VAL A 73 -3.34 12.57 -11.42
C VAL A 73 -2.85 11.29 -12.08
N ALA A 74 -1.94 10.58 -11.40
CA ALA A 74 -1.48 9.27 -11.87
C ALA A 74 -2.63 8.24 -11.81
N ALA A 75 -2.78 7.45 -12.87
CA ALA A 75 -3.81 6.42 -12.97
C ALA A 75 -3.49 5.17 -12.13
N GLY A 76 -2.24 5.02 -11.67
CA GLY A 76 -1.74 3.80 -11.02
C GLY A 76 -1.30 2.71 -12.02
N LEU A 77 -1.19 3.07 -13.30
CA LEU A 77 -0.48 2.31 -14.33
C LEU A 77 0.77 3.08 -14.71
N ASP A 78 1.82 2.36 -15.11
CA ASP A 78 3.07 2.96 -15.53
C ASP A 78 2.82 3.97 -16.65
N ASP A 79 3.38 5.17 -16.48
CA ASP A 79 3.33 6.29 -17.42
C ASP A 79 1.92 6.78 -17.82
N LEU A 80 0.87 6.41 -17.08
CA LEU A 80 -0.49 6.87 -17.35
C LEU A 80 -0.94 7.95 -16.37
N PHE A 81 -1.24 9.12 -16.91
CA PHE A 81 -1.71 10.28 -16.17
C PHE A 81 -3.00 10.83 -16.79
N PHE A 82 -3.91 11.28 -15.93
CA PHE A 82 -5.12 11.96 -16.34
C PHE A 82 -5.04 13.44 -15.96
N ASP A 83 -5.27 14.31 -16.94
CA ASP A 83 -5.57 15.72 -16.71
C ASP A 83 -7.08 15.85 -16.49
N LEU A 84 -7.48 16.19 -15.26
CA LEU A 84 -8.88 16.25 -14.84
C LEU A 84 -9.19 17.58 -14.15
N PRO A 85 -10.43 18.09 -14.27
CA PRO A 85 -10.95 19.11 -13.36
C PRO A 85 -10.77 18.66 -11.91
N VAL A 86 -10.43 19.60 -11.01
CA VAL A 86 -10.10 19.29 -9.61
C VAL A 86 -11.24 18.56 -8.87
N GLU A 87 -12.49 18.83 -9.21
CA GLU A 87 -13.66 18.11 -8.68
C GLU A 87 -13.64 16.63 -9.09
N GLN A 88 -13.35 16.37 -10.37
CA GLN A 88 -13.26 15.00 -10.91
C GLN A 88 -12.02 14.28 -10.38
N ALA A 89 -10.91 15.00 -10.18
CA ALA A 89 -9.71 14.48 -9.56
C ALA A 89 -9.98 14.02 -8.12
N GLN A 90 -10.73 14.81 -7.33
CA GLN A 90 -11.13 14.43 -5.98
C GLN A 90 -11.96 13.15 -5.97
N ASP A 91 -12.98 13.06 -6.84
CA ASP A 91 -13.81 11.87 -6.97
C ASP A 91 -13.00 10.64 -7.39
N PHE A 92 -12.05 10.81 -8.32
CA PHE A 92 -11.16 9.76 -8.77
C PHE A 92 -10.28 9.25 -7.63
N VAL A 93 -9.62 10.14 -6.89
CA VAL A 93 -8.77 9.76 -5.75
C VAL A 93 -9.60 9.07 -4.66
N ARG A 94 -10.79 9.58 -4.35
CA ARG A 94 -11.70 8.94 -3.37
C ARG A 94 -12.08 7.52 -3.78
N LYS A 95 -12.38 7.30 -5.07
CA LYS A 95 -12.64 5.94 -5.59
C LYS A 95 -11.42 5.04 -5.44
N ARG A 96 -10.21 5.56 -5.70
CA ARG A 96 -8.97 4.81 -5.52
C ARG A 96 -8.72 4.43 -4.06
N VAL A 97 -8.97 5.33 -3.11
CA VAL A 97 -8.92 5.03 -1.66
C VAL A 97 -9.79 3.82 -1.33
N VAL A 98 -11.06 3.84 -1.73
CA VAL A 98 -12.00 2.73 -1.47
C VAL A 98 -11.54 1.40 -2.11
N ILE A 99 -10.97 1.45 -3.32
CA ILE A 99 -10.44 0.25 -3.99
C ILE A 99 -9.24 -0.31 -3.22
N VAL A 100 -8.30 0.55 -2.81
CA VAL A 100 -7.11 0.14 -2.07
C VAL A 100 -7.48 -0.42 -0.70
N GLU A 101 -8.39 0.24 0.04
CA GLU A 101 -8.90 -0.24 1.33
C GLU A 101 -9.52 -1.63 1.22
N LYS A 102 -10.39 -1.86 0.23
CA LYS A 102 -11.00 -3.18 0.00
C LYS A 102 -9.95 -4.24 -0.33
N THR A 103 -8.97 -3.89 -1.14
CA THR A 103 -7.87 -4.79 -1.51
C THR A 103 -7.05 -5.16 -0.28
N LEU A 104 -6.76 -4.17 0.58
CA LEU A 104 -5.99 -4.32 1.81
C LEU A 104 -6.71 -5.24 2.80
N GLN A 105 -8.00 -4.99 3.07
CA GLN A 105 -8.83 -5.84 3.92
C GLN A 105 -8.89 -7.29 3.40
N GLY A 106 -9.01 -7.47 2.08
CA GLY A 106 -8.99 -8.79 1.45
C GLY A 106 -7.67 -9.54 1.69
N LEU A 107 -6.54 -8.86 1.49
CA LEU A 107 -5.21 -9.44 1.67
C LEU A 107 -4.90 -9.74 3.14
N GLU A 108 -5.26 -8.85 4.07
CA GLU A 108 -5.08 -9.08 5.51
C GLU A 108 -5.87 -10.32 5.99
N GLY A 109 -7.09 -10.49 5.49
CA GLY A 109 -7.89 -11.69 5.75
C GLY A 109 -7.22 -12.97 5.23
N LEU A 110 -6.65 -12.94 4.03
CA LEU A 110 -5.91 -14.06 3.45
C LEU A 110 -4.63 -14.37 4.22
N ILE A 111 -3.85 -13.36 4.59
CA ILE A 111 -2.62 -13.49 5.38
C ILE A 111 -2.93 -14.14 6.72
N THR A 112 -4.01 -13.73 7.38
CA THR A 112 -4.42 -14.28 8.68
C THR A 112 -4.72 -15.78 8.56
N ARG A 113 -5.51 -16.17 7.55
CA ARG A 113 -5.81 -17.58 7.28
C ARG A 113 -4.55 -18.39 6.97
N LEU A 114 -3.65 -17.85 6.13
CA LEU A 114 -2.42 -18.54 5.74
C LEU A 114 -1.48 -18.72 6.95
N LYS A 115 -1.41 -17.74 7.86
CA LYS A 115 -0.66 -17.83 9.12
C LYS A 115 -1.21 -18.93 10.02
N GLU A 116 -2.52 -19.00 10.18
CA GLU A 116 -3.17 -20.05 10.97
C GLU A 116 -2.90 -21.44 10.40
N ASP A 117 -3.01 -21.60 9.08
CA ASP A 117 -2.80 -22.89 8.42
C ASP A 117 -1.32 -23.31 8.47
N HIS A 118 -0.39 -22.37 8.29
CA HIS A 118 1.03 -22.63 8.51
C HIS A 118 1.31 -23.03 9.96
N ALA A 119 0.71 -22.35 10.94
CA ALA A 119 0.88 -22.71 12.36
C ALA A 119 0.35 -24.12 12.67
N LYS A 120 -0.80 -24.52 12.09
CA LYS A 120 -1.34 -25.88 12.20
C LYS A 120 -0.37 -26.90 11.58
N LEU A 121 0.14 -26.63 10.38
CA LEU A 121 1.12 -27.50 9.71
C LEU A 121 2.39 -27.67 10.53
N VAL A 122 2.97 -26.58 11.03
CA VAL A 122 4.16 -26.62 11.90
C VAL A 122 3.88 -27.42 13.17
N LYS A 123 2.70 -27.25 13.79
CA LYS A 123 2.31 -28.04 14.96
C LYS A 123 2.20 -29.53 14.63
N THR A 124 1.56 -29.88 13.52
CA THR A 124 1.42 -31.28 13.05
C THR A 124 2.77 -31.90 12.74
N LEU A 125 3.66 -31.19 12.05
CA LEU A 125 5.01 -31.64 11.75
C LEU A 125 5.83 -31.83 13.03
N LYS A 126 5.75 -30.91 13.98
CA LYS A 126 6.41 -31.05 15.29
C LYS A 126 5.87 -32.25 16.07
N SER A 127 4.55 -32.53 16.03
CA SER A 127 3.99 -33.71 16.70
C SER A 127 4.34 -35.03 16.00
N ALA A 128 4.42 -35.04 14.67
CA ALA A 128 4.72 -36.25 13.89
C ALA A 128 6.21 -36.62 13.89
N PHE A 129 7.09 -35.61 13.86
CA PHE A 129 8.55 -35.80 13.73
C PHE A 129 9.32 -35.49 15.03
N GLY A 130 8.71 -34.83 16.02
CA GLY A 130 9.33 -34.56 17.32
C GLY A 130 9.45 -35.77 18.25
N GLY A 131 8.97 -36.95 17.83
CA GLY A 131 9.12 -38.23 18.54
C GLY A 131 10.27 -39.12 18.06
N GLN A 132 11.01 -38.75 17.01
CA GLN A 132 12.10 -39.57 16.43
C GLN A 132 13.51 -39.09 16.83
N THR A 133 13.71 -38.65 18.06
CA THR A 133 15.05 -38.50 18.67
C THR A 133 15.32 -39.58 19.71
N GLY A 134 15.00 -40.83 19.36
CA GLY A 134 15.28 -42.00 20.19
C GLY A 134 15.81 -43.14 19.31
N GLN A 135 17.13 -43.33 19.34
CA GLN A 135 17.86 -44.54 18.95
C GLN A 135 17.59 -45.11 17.55
N ILE A 136 18.39 -44.68 16.58
CA ILE A 136 18.81 -45.59 15.51
C ILE A 136 19.90 -46.47 16.14
N SER A 137 19.48 -47.58 16.73
CA SER A 137 20.38 -48.69 17.09
C SER A 137 20.89 -49.29 15.78
N THR A 138 22.15 -49.05 15.46
CA THR A 138 22.88 -49.82 14.45
C THR A 138 22.85 -51.28 14.88
N VAL A 139 22.07 -52.10 14.17
CA VAL A 139 22.12 -53.56 14.28
C VAL A 139 23.44 -54.01 13.70
N SER A 140 24.15 -54.82 14.49
CA SER A 140 25.48 -55.38 14.25
C SER A 140 25.55 -56.28 13.04
#